data_AF-A0A0P1H1G0-F1
#
_entry.id   AF-A0A0P1H1G0-F1
#
_cell.length_a   1.000
_cell.length_b   1.000
_cell.length_c   1.000
_cell.angle_alpha   90.00
_cell.angle_beta   90.00
_cell.angle_gamma   90.00
#
_symmetry.space_group_name_H-M   'P 1'
#
loop_
_entity.id
_entity.type
_entity.pdbx_description
1 polymer ?
#
loop_
_entity_poly.entity_id
_entity_poly.type
_entity_poly.pdbx_seq_one_letter_code
_entity_poly.pdbx_strand_id
1 'polypeptide(L)'
;MTMLQIPRLTNRLKIGVFALALSGVCSLGIGQAASAQSTAFRQAVAEQASVNDAVAKFYRNSTYAPLWTGGDDASSQRRAALLQALDEASAHGLPDQSTEAAGLIEQMRNARTARDFGKVEAALSTAFVNYAQKLQTGMLNPLSIDDGMVRKKRDNDGAALLAGLRETQPFAYLRALVPASPQYRALMREKLRLEQLTAAGGWGATVPGKKLEPGDQGQAVVALRNRLIRMGYMERSATSSYDRAMERAVEEFQSDHGLESDGVAGPGTLKEVNRPVRDRLKSVIIAMERERWLTPERGSRHVLVNQTDFTAKIIDNGDVTFETRSVIGKNVHDRRSPEFSDVMEHMVINPSWYVPRSIITKEYLPKLRNNPNAVSHIQITDNRGRVVNRGSVDFSQFTARSFPYAMKQPPSSRNALGLVKFMFPNKYNIYLHDTPQKSLFAREVRAFSHGCIRLAQPFEFAYALLAKQTEDPQAFFNRILKSGKETKVELDQQVPVHIIYRTAYVSNKGRAEFRRDVYGRDAKVWAALERAGVTLPDIQG
;
A
#
# COMPACT_ATOMS: atom_id res chain seq x y z
N MET A 1 -6.90 -83.87 7.75
CA MET A 1 -7.95 -84.22 8.73
C MET A 1 -8.98 -83.11 8.73
N THR A 2 -10.29 -83.27 8.60
CA THR A 2 -11.19 -84.30 8.08
C THR A 2 -12.48 -83.50 7.83
N MET A 3 -13.08 -83.61 6.64
CA MET A 3 -14.44 -83.10 6.36
C MET A 3 -15.46 -83.74 7.30
N LEU A 4 -16.58 -83.06 7.58
CA LEU A 4 -17.94 -83.63 7.68
C LEU A 4 -18.95 -82.47 7.84
N GLN A 5 -19.70 -82.11 6.80
CA GLN A 5 -20.99 -82.65 6.36
C GLN A 5 -22.22 -82.05 7.08
N ILE A 6 -23.06 -81.43 6.25
CA ILE A 6 -24.43 -80.98 6.48
C ILE A 6 -25.36 -82.20 6.59
N PRO A 7 -26.53 -82.07 7.23
CA PRO A 7 -27.75 -82.42 6.50
C PRO A 7 -28.86 -81.36 6.60
N ARG A 8 -29.55 -81.21 5.48
CA ARG A 8 -30.82 -80.49 5.32
C ARG A 8 -31.97 -81.36 5.82
N LEU A 9 -33.01 -80.74 6.38
CA LEU A 9 -34.35 -81.30 6.38
C LEU A 9 -35.37 -80.20 6.08
N THR A 10 -36.11 -80.47 5.01
CA THR A 10 -37.25 -79.73 4.47
C THR A 10 -38.52 -80.12 5.21
N ASN A 11 -39.41 -79.16 5.52
CA ASN A 11 -40.79 -79.27 5.02
C ASN A 11 -41.59 -77.97 5.14
N ARG A 12 -42.48 -77.81 4.16
CA ARG A 12 -43.40 -76.70 3.90
C ARG A 12 -44.59 -76.70 4.88
N LEU A 13 -45.15 -75.54 5.19
CA LEU A 13 -46.60 -75.33 5.09
C LEU A 13 -46.97 -73.84 4.94
N LYS A 14 -48.08 -73.63 4.24
CA LYS A 14 -48.59 -72.39 3.66
C LYS A 14 -49.42 -71.55 4.66
N ILE A 15 -49.28 -70.24 4.52
CA ILE A 15 -50.32 -69.18 4.47
C ILE A 15 -51.37 -69.16 5.59
N GLY A 16 -51.28 -68.12 6.41
CA GLY A 16 -52.39 -67.53 7.17
C GLY A 16 -52.24 -66.02 7.19
N VAL A 17 -53.01 -65.33 6.34
CA VAL A 17 -53.19 -63.87 6.32
C VAL A 17 -53.89 -63.45 7.61
N PHE A 18 -53.33 -62.52 8.38
CA PHE A 18 -54.03 -61.43 9.09
C PHE A 18 -53.03 -60.62 9.94
N ALA A 19 -52.74 -59.38 9.51
CA ALA A 19 -52.47 -58.20 10.35
C ALA A 19 -51.94 -57.06 9.47
N LEU A 20 -52.85 -56.43 8.74
CA LEU A 20 -52.66 -55.06 8.27
C LEU A 20 -53.03 -54.12 9.43
N ALA A 21 -52.34 -52.98 9.48
CA ALA A 21 -52.58 -51.82 10.32
C ALA A 21 -52.01 -51.83 11.75
N LEU A 22 -50.72 -51.50 11.88
CA LEU A 22 -50.23 -50.42 12.77
C LEU A 22 -48.73 -50.14 12.50
N SER A 23 -48.40 -49.64 11.32
CA SER A 23 -47.01 -49.23 11.00
C SER A 23 -47.00 -48.08 9.97
N GLY A 24 -47.85 -47.08 10.19
CA GLY A 24 -48.01 -45.97 9.28
C GLY A 24 -48.36 -44.65 9.97
N VAL A 25 -47.68 -44.27 11.06
CA VAL A 25 -47.80 -42.90 11.63
C VAL A 25 -46.47 -42.29 12.13
N CYS A 26 -45.37 -43.03 12.32
CA CYS A 26 -44.13 -42.42 12.85
C CYS A 26 -43.15 -41.85 11.81
N SER A 27 -43.35 -42.07 10.51
CA SER A 27 -42.45 -41.57 9.46
C SER A 27 -42.79 -40.15 8.95
N LEU A 28 -44.02 -39.66 9.18
CA LEU A 28 -44.44 -38.31 8.79
C LEU A 28 -43.93 -37.21 9.75
N GLY A 29 -43.79 -37.51 11.04
CA GLY A 29 -43.31 -36.56 12.05
C GLY A 29 -41.81 -36.27 11.97
N ILE A 30 -40.99 -37.27 11.61
CA ILE A 30 -39.53 -37.12 11.50
C ILE A 30 -39.16 -36.26 10.27
N GLY A 31 -39.87 -36.44 9.14
CA GLY A 31 -39.69 -35.63 7.94
C GLY A 31 -40.12 -34.18 8.10
N GLN A 32 -41.22 -33.91 8.81
CA GLN A 32 -41.67 -32.55 9.14
C GLN A 32 -40.78 -31.86 10.17
N ALA A 33 -40.27 -32.59 11.16
CA ALA A 33 -39.33 -32.03 12.13
C ALA A 33 -37.98 -31.71 11.47
N ALA A 34 -37.44 -32.61 10.65
CA ALA A 34 -36.20 -32.36 9.91
C ALA A 34 -36.34 -31.22 8.88
N SER A 35 -37.48 -31.13 8.19
CA SER A 35 -37.75 -30.02 7.26
C SER A 35 -37.98 -28.69 8.01
N ALA A 36 -38.65 -28.68 9.16
CA ALA A 36 -38.84 -27.49 9.99
C ALA A 36 -37.52 -27.00 10.61
N GLN A 37 -36.66 -27.91 11.08
CA GLN A 37 -35.31 -27.58 11.56
C GLN A 37 -34.45 -26.99 10.42
N SER A 38 -34.52 -27.57 9.22
CA SER A 38 -33.87 -27.02 8.02
C SER A 38 -34.39 -25.63 7.65
N THR A 39 -35.71 -25.41 7.66
CA THR A 39 -36.31 -24.10 7.38
C THR A 39 -35.93 -23.04 8.40
N ALA A 40 -35.96 -23.37 9.71
CA ALA A 40 -35.60 -22.44 10.77
C ALA A 40 -34.12 -22.02 10.70
N PHE A 41 -33.22 -22.95 10.37
CA PHE A 41 -31.81 -22.63 10.11
C PHE A 41 -31.66 -21.68 8.93
N ARG A 42 -32.25 -22.02 7.77
CA ARG A 42 -32.17 -21.19 6.55
C ARG A 42 -32.70 -19.78 6.77
N GLN A 43 -33.82 -19.65 7.46
CA GLN A 43 -34.40 -18.35 7.79
C GLN A 43 -33.46 -17.54 8.68
N ALA A 44 -32.87 -18.15 9.72
CA ALA A 44 -31.92 -17.46 10.59
C ALA A 44 -30.67 -17.01 9.83
N VAL A 45 -30.10 -17.86 8.97
CA VAL A 45 -28.97 -17.50 8.12
C VAL A 45 -29.35 -16.35 7.20
N ALA A 46 -30.51 -16.40 6.53
CA ALA A 46 -30.97 -15.34 5.64
C ALA A 46 -31.16 -14.00 6.36
N GLU A 47 -31.80 -14.01 7.53
CA GLU A 47 -32.02 -12.84 8.38
C GLU A 47 -30.67 -12.22 8.78
N GLN A 48 -29.75 -13.01 9.33
CA GLN A 48 -28.48 -12.49 9.85
C GLN A 48 -27.47 -12.15 8.77
N ALA A 49 -27.39 -12.92 7.69
CA ALA A 49 -26.48 -12.66 6.59
C ALA A 49 -26.85 -11.39 5.80
N SER A 50 -28.11 -10.95 5.87
CA SER A 50 -28.60 -9.78 5.11
C SER A 50 -27.87 -8.48 5.40
N VAL A 51 -27.19 -8.38 6.55
CA VAL A 51 -26.37 -7.21 6.91
C VAL A 51 -25.03 -7.15 6.17
N ASN A 52 -24.65 -8.24 5.49
CA ASN A 52 -23.44 -8.33 4.67
C ASN A 52 -23.77 -8.95 3.31
N ASP A 53 -23.79 -8.13 2.26
CA ASP A 53 -24.19 -8.54 0.91
C ASP A 53 -23.40 -9.74 0.38
N ALA A 54 -22.10 -9.84 0.70
CA ALA A 54 -21.27 -10.94 0.25
C ALA A 54 -21.63 -12.25 0.95
N VAL A 55 -21.91 -12.21 2.25
CA VAL A 55 -22.37 -13.38 3.03
C VAL A 55 -23.76 -13.82 2.55
N ALA A 56 -24.68 -12.87 2.37
CA ALA A 56 -26.02 -13.16 1.83
C ALA A 56 -25.95 -13.77 0.42
N LYS A 57 -25.09 -13.23 -0.47
CA LYS A 57 -24.84 -13.78 -1.80
C LYS A 57 -24.31 -15.22 -1.74
N PHE A 58 -23.34 -15.50 -0.88
CA PHE A 58 -22.80 -16.85 -0.69
C PHE A 58 -23.87 -17.85 -0.31
N TYR A 59 -24.67 -17.57 0.73
CA TYR A 59 -25.67 -18.54 1.20
C TYR A 59 -26.85 -18.70 0.24
N ARG A 60 -27.24 -17.65 -0.49
CA ARG A 60 -28.21 -17.81 -1.59
C ARG A 60 -27.68 -18.78 -2.64
N ASN A 61 -26.41 -18.64 -3.04
CA ASN A 61 -25.78 -19.49 -4.05
C ASN A 61 -25.51 -20.93 -3.56
N SER A 62 -25.27 -21.13 -2.26
CA SER A 62 -25.07 -22.45 -1.67
C SER A 62 -26.37 -23.14 -1.24
N THR A 63 -27.54 -22.56 -1.57
CA THR A 63 -28.85 -23.02 -1.09
C THR A 63 -28.89 -23.18 0.44
N TYR A 64 -28.19 -22.28 1.14
CA TYR A 64 -28.04 -22.24 2.59
C TYR A 64 -27.42 -23.51 3.19
N ALA A 65 -26.52 -24.17 2.46
CA ALA A 65 -25.73 -25.27 3.02
C ALA A 65 -24.79 -24.75 4.13
N PRO A 66 -24.68 -25.45 5.27
CA PRO A 66 -23.80 -25.03 6.36
C PRO A 66 -22.33 -25.14 5.95
N LEU A 67 -21.57 -24.11 6.28
CA LEU A 67 -20.12 -24.02 6.17
C LEU A 67 -19.47 -24.24 7.55
N TRP A 68 -20.01 -23.67 8.62
CA TRP A 68 -19.34 -23.64 9.93
C TRP A 68 -19.96 -24.57 10.96
N THR A 69 -21.28 -24.72 10.95
CA THR A 69 -22.02 -25.46 11.99
C THR A 69 -22.29 -26.91 11.62
N GLY A 70 -21.60 -27.46 10.62
CA GLY A 70 -21.63 -28.90 10.33
C GLY A 70 -21.04 -29.71 11.49
N GLY A 71 -21.54 -30.93 11.66
CA GLY A 71 -21.06 -31.91 12.66
C GLY A 71 -19.80 -32.66 12.24
N ASP A 72 -19.18 -32.29 11.12
CA ASP A 72 -18.00 -32.93 10.54
C ASP A 72 -16.67 -32.26 10.97
N ASP A 73 -15.58 -32.99 10.77
CA ASP A 73 -14.23 -32.52 11.06
C ASP A 73 -13.85 -31.27 10.25
N ALA A 74 -14.33 -31.15 9.01
CA ALA A 74 -14.00 -30.01 8.16
C ALA A 74 -14.57 -28.70 8.71
N SER A 75 -15.79 -28.74 9.25
CA SER A 75 -16.45 -27.63 9.95
C SER A 75 -15.66 -27.25 11.21
N SER A 76 -15.22 -28.25 11.98
CA SER A 76 -14.37 -28.03 13.16
C SER A 76 -13.02 -27.38 12.81
N GLN A 77 -12.36 -27.82 11.74
CA GLN A 77 -11.11 -27.23 11.26
C GLN A 77 -11.30 -25.79 10.75
N ARG A 78 -12.41 -25.48 10.05
CA ARG A 78 -12.72 -24.11 9.64
C ARG A 78 -12.85 -23.19 10.84
N ARG A 79 -13.63 -23.58 11.85
CA ARG A 79 -13.81 -22.79 13.09
C ARG A 79 -12.48 -22.55 13.80
N ALA A 80 -11.67 -23.60 13.98
CA ALA A 80 -10.35 -23.48 14.62
C ALA A 80 -9.43 -22.52 13.85
N ALA A 81 -9.38 -22.64 12.52
CA ALA A 81 -8.53 -21.79 11.69
C ALA A 81 -8.97 -20.32 11.72
N LEU A 82 -10.28 -20.04 11.66
CA LEU A 82 -10.79 -18.68 11.80
C LEU A 82 -10.44 -18.09 13.17
N LEU A 83 -10.71 -18.81 14.26
CA LEU A 83 -10.42 -18.31 15.61
C LEU A 83 -8.92 -18.01 15.81
N GLN A 84 -8.03 -18.86 15.30
CA GLN A 84 -6.59 -18.59 15.30
C GLN A 84 -6.25 -17.32 14.50
N ALA A 85 -6.85 -17.15 13.32
CA ALA A 85 -6.61 -15.97 12.49
C ALA A 85 -7.08 -14.66 13.15
N LEU A 86 -8.19 -14.70 13.89
CA LEU A 86 -8.69 -13.56 14.66
C LEU A 86 -7.74 -13.22 15.82
N ASP A 87 -7.24 -14.23 16.53
CA ASP A 87 -6.26 -14.06 17.62
C ASP A 87 -4.94 -13.45 17.10
N GLU A 88 -4.48 -13.90 15.93
CA GLU A 88 -3.25 -13.41 15.29
C GLU A 88 -3.42 -12.08 14.52
N ALA A 89 -4.62 -11.47 14.51
CA ALA A 89 -4.90 -10.27 13.72
C ALA A 89 -3.95 -9.10 14.02
N SER A 90 -3.56 -8.93 15.29
CA SER A 90 -2.62 -7.89 15.74
C SER A 90 -1.20 -8.09 15.20
N ALA A 91 -0.78 -9.33 14.90
CA ALA A 91 0.49 -9.62 14.24
C ALA A 91 0.53 -9.03 12.82
N HIS A 92 -0.64 -8.86 12.20
CA HIS A 92 -0.80 -8.17 10.93
C HIS A 92 -1.00 -6.65 11.08
N GLY A 93 -0.93 -6.08 12.29
CA GLY A 93 -1.21 -4.65 12.49
C GLY A 93 -2.68 -4.29 12.25
N LEU A 94 -3.58 -5.26 12.40
CA LEU A 94 -5.02 -5.04 12.54
C LEU A 94 -5.35 -4.84 14.04
N PRO A 95 -6.54 -4.33 14.38
CA PRO A 95 -7.03 -4.29 15.75
C PRO A 95 -6.98 -5.67 16.41
N ASP A 96 -6.84 -5.68 17.74
CA ASP A 96 -7.05 -6.89 18.51
C ASP A 96 -8.50 -7.38 18.34
N GLN A 97 -8.67 -8.66 17.98
CA GLN A 97 -9.97 -9.30 17.77
C GLN A 97 -10.23 -10.41 18.80
N SER A 98 -9.47 -10.45 19.89
CA SER A 98 -9.66 -11.38 21.02
C SER A 98 -11.09 -11.35 21.57
N THR A 99 -11.69 -10.17 21.69
CA THR A 99 -13.08 -9.99 22.16
C THR A 99 -14.11 -10.52 21.15
N GLU A 100 -13.90 -10.29 19.85
CA GLU A 100 -14.77 -10.83 18.80
C GLU A 100 -14.69 -12.37 18.77
N ALA A 101 -13.49 -12.92 18.84
CA ALA A 101 -13.27 -14.37 18.92
C ALA A 101 -13.95 -14.99 20.16
N ALA A 102 -13.82 -14.37 21.33
CA ALA A 102 -14.49 -14.81 22.56
C ALA A 102 -16.02 -14.79 22.42
N GLY A 103 -16.59 -13.74 21.83
CA GLY A 103 -18.02 -13.64 21.56
C GLY A 103 -18.53 -14.71 20.60
N LEU A 104 -17.77 -15.04 19.55
CA LEU A 104 -18.09 -16.14 18.64
C LEU A 104 -18.07 -17.50 19.36
N ILE A 105 -17.07 -17.74 20.22
CA ILE A 105 -16.98 -18.95 21.05
C ILE A 105 -18.19 -19.08 21.97
N GLU A 106 -18.60 -18.00 22.62
CA GLU A 106 -19.78 -17.99 23.49
C GLU A 106 -21.06 -18.30 22.71
N GLN A 107 -21.27 -17.67 21.55
CA GLN A 107 -22.43 -17.96 20.69
C GLN A 107 -22.48 -19.43 20.28
N MET A 108 -21.34 -20.02 19.91
CA MET A 108 -21.24 -21.45 19.59
C MET A 108 -21.57 -22.33 20.79
N ARG A 109 -21.06 -22.00 21.99
CA ARG A 109 -21.34 -22.73 23.23
C ARG A 109 -22.80 -22.67 23.65
N ASN A 110 -23.50 -21.59 23.34
CA ASN A 110 -24.88 -21.36 23.73
C ASN A 110 -25.90 -21.79 22.67
N ALA A 111 -25.47 -22.14 21.45
CA ALA A 111 -26.38 -22.59 20.40
C ALA A 111 -27.05 -23.93 20.74
N ARG A 112 -28.39 -23.97 20.72
CA ARG A 112 -29.18 -25.18 21.02
C ARG A 112 -30.18 -25.51 19.94
N THR A 113 -30.74 -24.50 19.27
CA THR A 113 -31.77 -24.66 18.25
C THR A 113 -31.20 -24.48 16.84
N ALA A 114 -31.89 -24.99 15.82
CA ALA A 114 -31.52 -24.72 14.42
C ALA A 114 -31.42 -23.22 14.11
N ARG A 115 -32.26 -22.39 14.75
CA ARG A 115 -32.19 -20.93 14.62
C ARG A 115 -30.88 -20.38 15.20
N ASP A 116 -30.43 -20.87 16.35
CA ASP A 116 -29.18 -20.43 16.96
C ASP A 116 -27.97 -20.83 16.11
N PHE A 117 -27.96 -22.05 15.58
CA PHE A 117 -26.93 -22.50 14.64
C PHE A 117 -26.90 -21.62 13.38
N GLY A 118 -28.07 -21.23 12.84
CA GLY A 118 -28.10 -20.32 11.69
C GLY A 118 -27.56 -18.91 12.00
N LYS A 119 -27.71 -18.42 13.24
CA LYS A 119 -27.08 -17.16 13.67
C LYS A 119 -25.56 -17.29 13.76
N VAL A 120 -25.07 -18.35 14.40
CA VAL A 120 -23.62 -18.66 14.51
C VAL A 120 -22.99 -18.78 13.12
N GLU A 121 -23.68 -19.47 12.21
CA GLU A 121 -23.26 -19.69 10.83
C GLU A 121 -23.03 -18.36 10.09
N ALA A 122 -23.99 -17.43 10.17
CA ALA A 122 -23.86 -16.10 9.57
C ALA A 122 -22.81 -15.22 10.27
N ALA A 123 -22.69 -15.31 11.60
CA ALA A 123 -21.72 -14.54 12.37
C ALA A 123 -20.27 -14.93 12.04
N LEU A 124 -19.96 -16.23 11.99
CA LEU A 124 -18.63 -16.74 11.61
C LEU A 124 -18.28 -16.36 10.17
N SER A 125 -19.24 -16.47 9.24
CA SER A 125 -19.04 -16.03 7.86
C SER A 125 -18.74 -14.54 7.75
N THR A 126 -19.45 -13.72 8.53
CA THR A 126 -19.23 -12.26 8.56
C THR A 126 -17.86 -11.92 9.14
N ALA A 127 -17.47 -12.54 10.25
CA ALA A 127 -16.14 -12.37 10.86
C ALA A 127 -15.02 -12.76 9.88
N PHE A 128 -15.16 -13.90 9.21
CA PHE A 128 -14.20 -14.35 8.20
C PHE A 128 -14.08 -13.38 7.02
N VAL A 129 -15.20 -12.96 6.42
CA VAL A 129 -15.17 -12.02 5.28
C VAL A 129 -14.56 -10.69 5.70
N ASN A 130 -14.93 -10.16 6.87
CA ASN A 130 -14.38 -8.91 7.40
C ASN A 130 -12.87 -9.02 7.63
N TYR A 131 -12.41 -10.10 8.28
CA TYR A 131 -10.98 -10.36 8.51
C TYR A 131 -10.21 -10.44 7.19
N ALA A 132 -10.68 -11.26 6.24
CA ALA A 132 -10.04 -11.48 4.95
C ALA A 132 -9.94 -10.18 4.13
N GLN A 133 -11.02 -9.38 4.09
CA GLN A 133 -11.04 -8.10 3.38
C GLN A 133 -10.07 -7.08 3.99
N LYS A 134 -10.07 -6.93 5.32
CA LYS A 134 -9.13 -6.05 6.04
C LYS A 134 -7.69 -6.46 5.79
N LEU A 135 -7.40 -7.76 5.82
CA LEU A 135 -6.06 -8.30 5.59
C LEU A 135 -5.55 -8.07 4.16
N GLN A 136 -6.42 -8.22 3.16
CA GLN A 136 -6.04 -8.15 1.75
C GLN A 136 -6.07 -6.75 1.15
N THR A 137 -7.00 -5.89 1.58
CA THR A 137 -7.25 -4.57 0.95
C THR A 137 -7.07 -3.38 1.88
N GLY A 138 -6.75 -3.66 3.15
CA GLY A 138 -6.56 -2.64 4.19
C GLY A 138 -7.89 -2.20 4.79
N MET A 139 -7.81 -1.72 6.03
CA MET A 139 -8.96 -1.29 6.83
C MET A 139 -9.45 0.10 6.44
N LEU A 140 -8.57 0.92 5.86
CA LEU A 140 -8.83 2.34 5.65
C LEU A 140 -9.20 2.63 4.21
N ASN A 141 -10.05 3.64 3.98
CA ASN A 141 -10.22 4.25 2.67
C ASN A 141 -9.24 5.44 2.55
N PRO A 142 -8.15 5.33 1.75
CA PRO A 142 -7.13 6.39 1.72
C PRO A 142 -7.68 7.74 1.27
N LEU A 143 -8.62 7.74 0.32
CA LEU A 143 -9.20 8.96 -0.25
C LEU A 143 -10.02 9.77 0.78
N SER A 144 -10.57 9.11 1.81
CA SER A 144 -11.29 9.81 2.88
C SER A 144 -10.36 10.40 3.95
N ILE A 145 -9.06 10.10 3.89
CA ILE A 145 -8.05 10.59 4.85
C ILE A 145 -7.32 11.83 4.29
N ASP A 146 -6.97 11.78 3.01
CA ASP A 146 -6.30 12.87 2.28
C ASP A 146 -6.73 12.78 0.80
N ASP A 147 -7.17 13.90 0.22
CA ASP A 147 -7.66 13.96 -1.17
C ASP A 147 -6.57 13.59 -2.19
N GLY A 148 -5.30 13.74 -1.82
CA GLY A 148 -4.15 13.29 -2.57
C GLY A 148 -3.81 11.80 -2.43
N MET A 149 -4.53 11.01 -1.63
CA MET A 149 -4.33 9.56 -1.50
C MET A 149 -5.29 8.76 -2.40
N VAL A 150 -5.07 8.79 -3.70
CA VAL A 150 -5.98 8.18 -4.67
C VAL A 150 -5.58 6.74 -4.98
N ARG A 151 -6.07 5.82 -4.16
CA ARG A 151 -5.88 4.37 -4.36
C ARG A 151 -7.17 3.70 -4.80
N LYS A 152 -7.08 2.92 -5.87
CA LYS A 152 -8.12 1.96 -6.23
C LYS A 152 -7.85 0.67 -5.46
N LYS A 153 -8.69 0.37 -4.47
CA LYS A 153 -8.62 -0.93 -3.79
C LYS A 153 -8.90 -2.05 -4.79
N ARG A 154 -8.26 -3.19 -4.58
CA ARG A 154 -8.63 -4.44 -5.24
C ARG A 154 -10.07 -4.78 -4.87
N ASP A 155 -10.83 -5.24 -5.85
CA ASP A 155 -12.15 -5.79 -5.59
C ASP A 155 -12.00 -7.20 -5.00
N ASN A 156 -12.69 -7.45 -3.89
CA ASN A 156 -12.60 -8.68 -3.13
C ASN A 156 -14.00 -9.26 -2.97
N ASP A 157 -14.34 -10.26 -3.80
CA ASP A 157 -15.61 -10.96 -3.70
C ASP A 157 -15.63 -11.83 -2.44
N GLY A 158 -16.30 -11.33 -1.39
CA GLY A 158 -16.46 -12.04 -0.12
C GLY A 158 -17.18 -13.38 -0.25
N ALA A 159 -18.06 -13.54 -1.24
CA ALA A 159 -18.69 -14.83 -1.51
C ALA A 159 -17.69 -15.83 -2.09
N ALA A 160 -16.77 -15.37 -2.95
CA ALA A 160 -15.67 -16.20 -3.44
C ALA A 160 -14.67 -16.56 -2.34
N LEU A 161 -14.43 -15.66 -1.37
CA LEU A 161 -13.60 -15.96 -0.19
C LEU A 161 -14.20 -17.09 0.65
N LEU A 162 -15.52 -17.05 0.89
CA LEU A 162 -16.22 -18.13 1.62
C LEU A 162 -16.21 -19.45 0.84
N ALA A 163 -16.39 -19.39 -0.49
CA ALA A 163 -16.31 -20.57 -1.35
C ALA A 163 -14.91 -21.21 -1.34
N GLY A 164 -13.85 -20.41 -1.42
CA GLY A 164 -12.46 -20.90 -1.37
C GLY A 164 -12.13 -21.59 -0.04
N LEU A 165 -12.65 -21.09 1.09
CA LEU A 165 -12.48 -21.72 2.40
C LEU A 165 -13.15 -23.11 2.48
N ARG A 166 -14.25 -23.32 1.76
CA ARG A 166 -14.92 -24.62 1.68
C ARG A 166 -14.11 -25.65 0.90
N GLU A 167 -13.41 -25.21 -0.14
CA GLU A 167 -12.77 -26.07 -1.15
C GLU A 167 -11.30 -26.40 -0.85
N THR A 168 -10.73 -25.77 0.18
CA THR A 168 -9.30 -25.89 0.52
C THR A 168 -9.09 -26.18 2.00
N GLN A 169 -7.87 -26.60 2.36
CA GLN A 169 -7.49 -26.80 3.75
C GLN A 169 -7.52 -25.46 4.53
N PRO A 170 -8.36 -25.29 5.57
CA PRO A 170 -8.68 -23.97 6.14
C PRO A 170 -7.46 -23.15 6.60
N PHE A 171 -6.52 -23.78 7.31
CA PHE A 171 -5.29 -23.11 7.77
C PHE A 171 -4.40 -22.67 6.60
N ALA A 172 -4.28 -23.50 5.57
CA ALA A 172 -3.51 -23.16 4.38
C ALA A 172 -4.16 -22.00 3.61
N TYR A 173 -5.49 -22.01 3.53
CA TYR A 173 -6.25 -20.96 2.87
C TYR A 173 -6.08 -19.60 3.56
N LEU A 174 -6.25 -19.53 4.89
CA LEU A 174 -6.07 -18.30 5.65
C LEU A 174 -4.64 -17.74 5.52
N ARG A 175 -3.61 -18.61 5.53
CA ARG A 175 -2.22 -18.17 5.26
C ARG A 175 -2.05 -17.61 3.85
N ALA A 176 -2.74 -18.15 2.85
CA ALA A 176 -2.70 -17.65 1.48
C ALA A 176 -3.41 -16.29 1.30
N LEU A 177 -4.26 -15.87 2.25
CA LEU A 177 -4.87 -14.54 2.24
C LEU A 177 -3.89 -13.41 2.62
N VAL A 178 -2.81 -13.74 3.33
CA VAL A 178 -1.79 -12.76 3.73
C VAL A 178 -1.13 -12.18 2.47
N PRO A 179 -0.95 -10.85 2.36
CA PRO A 179 -0.29 -10.25 1.20
C PRO A 179 1.05 -10.92 0.86
N ALA A 180 1.15 -11.46 -0.35
CA ALA A 180 2.31 -12.24 -0.80
C ALA A 180 3.58 -11.41 -1.05
N SER A 181 3.45 -10.07 -1.04
CA SER A 181 4.55 -9.12 -1.24
C SER A 181 5.74 -9.45 -0.32
N PRO A 182 6.97 -9.60 -0.85
CA PRO A 182 8.18 -9.74 -0.03
C PRO A 182 8.32 -8.61 0.99
N GLN A 183 7.91 -7.40 0.58
CA GLN A 183 7.93 -6.21 1.42
C GLN A 183 6.99 -6.35 2.64
N TYR A 184 5.78 -6.89 2.46
CA TYR A 184 4.83 -7.10 3.56
C TYR A 184 5.37 -8.11 4.58
N ARG A 185 5.94 -9.24 4.11
CA ARG A 185 6.57 -10.24 4.98
C ARG A 185 7.76 -9.67 5.74
N ALA A 186 8.57 -8.82 5.10
CA ALA A 186 9.69 -8.16 5.74
C ALA A 186 9.22 -7.15 6.82
N LEU A 187 8.17 -6.39 6.55
CA LEU A 187 7.55 -5.48 7.53
C LEU A 187 6.95 -6.22 8.73
N MET A 188 6.34 -7.40 8.52
CA MET A 188 5.87 -8.23 9.64
C MET A 188 7.01 -8.64 10.58
N ARG A 189 8.15 -9.07 10.02
CA ARG A 189 9.34 -9.41 10.84
C ARG A 189 9.88 -8.19 11.57
N GLU A 190 9.94 -7.04 10.90
CA GLU A 190 10.40 -5.81 11.52
C GLU A 190 9.45 -5.34 12.63
N LYS A 191 8.13 -5.47 12.44
CA LYS A 191 7.12 -5.20 13.48
C LYS A 191 7.42 -6.01 14.73
N LEU A 192 7.56 -7.34 14.58
CA LEU A 192 7.86 -8.23 15.69
C LEU A 192 9.17 -7.86 16.40
N ARG A 193 10.22 -7.54 15.64
CA ARG A 193 11.51 -7.10 16.18
C ARG A 193 11.37 -5.81 17.00
N LEU A 194 10.61 -4.83 16.50
CA LEU A 194 10.38 -3.55 17.19
C LEU A 194 9.49 -3.72 18.43
N GLU A 195 8.54 -4.65 18.42
CA GLU A 195 7.73 -5.00 19.60
C GLU A 195 8.59 -5.61 20.72
N GLN A 196 9.41 -6.61 20.38
CA GLN A 196 10.38 -7.21 21.32
C GLN A 196 11.34 -6.18 21.88
N LEU A 197 11.87 -5.31 21.02
CA LEU A 197 12.75 -4.24 21.44
C LEU A 197 12.05 -3.21 22.33
N THR A 198 10.78 -2.89 22.07
CA THR A 198 9.99 -2.00 22.93
C THR A 198 9.85 -2.60 24.32
N ALA A 199 9.55 -3.90 24.42
CA ALA A 199 9.48 -4.63 25.68
C ALA A 199 10.84 -4.69 26.42
N ALA A 200 11.96 -4.68 25.68
CA ALA A 200 13.31 -4.68 26.25
C ALA A 200 13.87 -3.28 26.63
N GLY A 201 13.00 -2.26 26.76
CA GLY A 201 13.41 -0.90 27.14
C GLY A 201 13.83 0.00 25.95
N GLY A 202 13.58 -0.44 24.72
CA GLY A 202 13.79 0.32 23.50
C GLY A 202 15.26 0.60 23.17
N TRP A 203 15.52 1.80 22.62
CA TRP A 203 16.87 2.23 22.25
C TRP A 203 17.73 2.69 23.44
N GLY A 204 17.21 2.64 24.66
CA GLY A 204 17.84 3.20 25.86
C GLY A 204 17.73 4.73 25.97
N ALA A 205 18.56 5.33 26.83
CA ALA A 205 18.57 6.77 27.10
C ALA A 205 18.84 7.60 25.84
N THR A 206 18.30 8.83 25.81
CA THR A 206 18.49 9.78 24.71
C THR A 206 19.96 10.14 24.55
N VAL A 207 20.42 10.25 23.30
CA VAL A 207 21.75 10.77 22.96
C VAL A 207 21.71 12.30 23.14
N PRO A 208 22.51 12.86 24.07
CA PRO A 208 22.57 14.30 24.29
C PRO A 208 23.43 15.00 23.23
N GLY A 209 23.32 16.33 23.17
CA GLY A 209 24.15 17.17 22.31
C GLY A 209 23.39 17.80 21.14
N LYS A 210 24.05 18.76 20.48
CA LYS A 210 23.51 19.47 19.30
C LYS A 210 24.16 19.02 18.00
N LYS A 211 25.41 18.55 18.08
CA LYS A 211 26.24 18.05 16.99
C LYS A 211 27.30 17.13 17.59
N LEU A 212 27.60 16.01 16.94
CA LEU A 212 28.74 15.15 17.23
C LEU A 212 29.41 14.78 15.91
N GLU A 213 30.73 14.86 15.84
CA GLU A 213 31.49 14.67 14.60
C GLU A 213 32.85 13.97 14.81
N PRO A 214 33.51 13.49 13.72
CA PRO A 214 34.80 12.84 13.83
C PRO A 214 35.83 13.63 14.64
N GLY A 215 36.47 12.96 15.60
CA GLY A 215 37.43 13.56 16.53
C GLY A 215 36.85 13.96 17.89
N ASP A 216 35.53 14.10 18.02
CA ASP A 216 34.88 14.39 19.31
C ASP A 216 35.12 13.26 20.33
N GLN A 217 35.05 13.60 21.62
CA GLN A 217 35.18 12.64 22.73
C GLN A 217 34.17 12.92 23.85
N GLY A 218 34.00 11.94 24.74
CA GLY A 218 33.26 12.11 26.00
C GLY A 218 31.90 11.42 26.04
N GLN A 219 31.10 11.73 27.06
CA GLN A 219 29.88 10.97 27.38
C GLN A 219 28.83 10.99 26.25
N ALA A 220 28.71 12.08 25.51
CA ALA A 220 27.76 12.18 24.40
C ALA A 220 28.14 11.24 23.22
N VAL A 221 29.43 11.12 22.92
CA VAL A 221 29.96 10.19 21.91
C VAL A 221 29.71 8.75 22.34
N VAL A 222 29.97 8.42 23.61
CA VAL A 222 29.68 7.10 24.18
C VAL A 222 28.19 6.78 24.10
N ALA A 223 27.31 7.76 24.39
CA ALA A 223 25.86 7.60 24.27
C ALA A 223 25.43 7.32 22.82
N LEU A 224 25.96 8.07 21.85
CA LEU A 224 25.68 7.83 20.43
C LEU A 224 26.19 6.46 19.97
N ARG A 225 27.39 6.05 20.39
CA ARG A 225 27.96 4.73 20.11
C ARG A 225 27.05 3.61 20.62
N ASN A 226 26.68 3.67 21.90
CA ASN A 226 25.77 2.69 22.51
C ASN A 226 24.41 2.63 21.79
N ARG A 227 23.91 3.79 21.35
CA ARG A 227 22.69 3.88 20.55
C ARG A 227 22.83 3.20 19.19
N LEU A 228 23.90 3.48 18.44
CA LEU A 228 24.19 2.87 17.14
C LEU A 228 24.39 1.36 17.24
N ILE A 229 25.05 0.88 18.31
CA ILE A 229 25.16 -0.57 18.61
C ILE A 229 23.78 -1.19 18.81
N ARG A 230 22.92 -0.58 19.65
CA ARG A 230 21.55 -1.07 19.89
C ARG A 230 20.68 -1.06 18.63
N MET A 231 20.93 -0.10 17.74
CA MET A 231 20.26 -0.01 16.43
C MET A 231 20.89 -0.93 15.37
N GLY A 232 21.99 -1.62 15.70
CA GLY A 232 22.66 -2.57 14.81
C GLY A 232 23.46 -1.91 13.68
N TYR A 233 23.91 -0.67 13.86
CA TYR A 233 24.77 0.03 12.89
C TYR A 233 26.25 -0.19 13.11
N MET A 234 26.63 -0.76 14.27
CA MET A 234 28.01 -1.08 14.55
C MET A 234 28.17 -2.12 15.65
N GLU A 235 29.33 -2.78 15.65
CA GLU A 235 29.72 -3.74 16.67
C GLU A 235 30.11 -3.07 18.00
N ARG A 236 30.11 -3.86 19.08
CA ARG A 236 30.51 -3.41 20.41
C ARG A 236 31.97 -2.93 20.41
N SER A 237 32.21 -1.76 21.00
CA SER A 237 33.53 -1.17 21.20
C SER A 237 33.58 -0.38 22.51
N ALA A 238 34.75 -0.31 23.13
CA ALA A 238 35.01 0.44 24.36
C ALA A 238 35.62 1.84 24.12
N THR A 239 35.74 2.28 22.85
CA THR A 239 36.33 3.59 22.51
C THR A 239 35.41 4.76 22.91
N SER A 240 36.00 5.80 23.49
CA SER A 240 35.28 7.02 23.92
C SER A 240 35.38 8.18 22.92
N SER A 241 36.06 7.97 21.80
CA SER A 241 36.23 8.93 20.71
C SER A 241 35.30 8.62 19.53
N TYR A 242 34.93 9.64 18.76
CA TYR A 242 34.21 9.50 17.50
C TYR A 242 35.21 9.05 16.42
N ASP A 243 35.39 7.73 16.31
CA ASP A 243 36.35 7.08 15.42
C ASP A 243 35.75 6.77 14.04
N ARG A 244 36.61 6.35 13.08
CA ARG A 244 36.17 6.00 11.72
C ARG A 244 35.13 4.89 11.65
N ALA A 245 35.07 4.01 12.66
CA ALA A 245 34.03 2.98 12.71
C ALA A 245 32.66 3.60 13.02
N MET A 246 32.62 4.53 13.96
CA MET A 246 31.42 5.28 14.31
C MET A 246 30.97 6.23 13.21
N GLU A 247 31.90 6.90 12.52
CA GLU A 247 31.61 7.73 11.33
C GLU A 247 30.86 6.93 10.25
N ARG A 248 31.39 5.78 9.83
CA ARG A 248 30.71 4.89 8.87
C ARG A 248 29.35 4.40 9.35
N ALA A 249 29.22 4.11 10.64
CA ALA A 249 27.94 3.72 11.23
C ALA A 249 26.90 4.85 11.17
N VAL A 250 27.34 6.10 11.34
CA VAL A 250 26.48 7.28 11.18
C VAL A 250 26.13 7.52 9.71
N GLU A 251 27.06 7.34 8.77
CA GLU A 251 26.77 7.42 7.33
C GLU A 251 25.71 6.38 6.90
N GLU A 252 25.84 5.13 7.35
CA GLU A 252 24.87 4.06 7.10
C GLU A 252 23.50 4.40 7.73
N PHE A 253 23.50 4.87 8.99
CA PHE A 253 22.27 5.35 9.65
C PHE A 253 21.60 6.47 8.85
N GLN A 254 22.37 7.47 8.41
CA GLN A 254 21.87 8.60 7.64
C GLN A 254 21.24 8.14 6.32
N SER A 255 21.93 7.25 5.60
CA SER A 255 21.45 6.67 4.34
C SER A 255 20.11 5.96 4.53
N ASP A 256 20.03 5.09 5.53
CA ASP A 256 18.81 4.33 5.83
C ASP A 256 17.66 5.20 6.32
N HIS A 257 17.94 6.41 6.81
CA HIS A 257 16.95 7.37 7.29
C HIS A 257 16.64 8.48 6.26
N GLY A 258 17.22 8.40 5.05
CA GLY A 258 17.03 9.39 3.99
C GLY A 258 17.58 10.77 4.33
N LEU A 259 18.67 10.81 5.11
CA LEU A 259 19.43 12.00 5.45
C LEU A 259 20.64 12.12 4.52
N GLU A 260 21.27 13.30 4.50
CA GLU A 260 22.61 13.44 3.90
C GLU A 260 23.61 12.56 4.67
N SER A 261 24.36 11.70 3.96
CA SER A 261 25.35 10.78 4.52
C SER A 261 26.73 11.43 4.58
N ASP A 262 26.91 12.36 5.51
CA ASP A 262 28.16 13.10 5.74
C ASP A 262 28.98 12.60 6.95
N GLY A 263 28.48 11.58 7.65
CA GLY A 263 29.13 11.01 8.83
C GLY A 263 29.09 11.92 10.06
N VAL A 264 28.37 13.05 10.00
CA VAL A 264 28.22 14.02 11.09
C VAL A 264 26.84 13.88 11.73
N ALA A 265 26.80 13.59 13.03
CA ALA A 265 25.56 13.53 13.79
C ALA A 265 25.10 14.95 14.19
N GLY A 266 24.63 15.73 13.21
CA GLY A 266 24.00 17.04 13.41
C GLY A 266 22.56 16.94 13.96
N PRO A 267 21.84 18.08 14.10
CA PRO A 267 20.48 18.11 14.68
C PRO A 267 19.47 17.18 13.97
N GLY A 268 19.55 17.06 12.65
CA GLY A 268 18.70 16.18 11.85
C GLY A 268 18.95 14.70 12.16
N THR A 269 20.22 14.30 12.18
CA THR A 269 20.65 12.93 12.53
C THR A 269 20.27 12.61 13.98
N LEU A 270 20.62 13.47 14.94
CA LEU A 270 20.32 13.27 16.36
C LEU A 270 18.81 13.19 16.63
N LYS A 271 17.98 13.93 15.88
CA LYS A 271 16.52 13.81 15.97
C LYS A 271 16.03 12.42 15.55
N GLU A 272 16.54 11.88 14.44
CA GLU A 272 16.13 10.55 13.97
C GLU A 272 16.72 9.43 14.84
N VAL A 273 17.96 9.59 15.31
CA VAL A 273 18.63 8.69 16.26
C VAL A 273 17.85 8.62 17.57
N ASN A 274 17.33 9.75 18.05
CA ASN A 274 16.54 9.82 19.27
C ASN A 274 15.06 9.47 19.09
N ARG A 275 14.62 9.11 17.88
CA ARG A 275 13.23 8.74 17.65
C ARG A 275 12.86 7.45 18.40
N PRO A 276 11.80 7.43 19.22
CA PRO A 276 11.42 6.25 20.00
C PRO A 276 11.10 5.04 19.11
N VAL A 277 11.32 3.83 19.63
CA VAL A 277 10.94 2.57 18.96
C VAL A 277 9.45 2.56 18.61
N ARG A 278 8.59 3.05 19.51
CA ARG A 278 7.14 3.15 19.28
C ARG A 278 6.80 3.94 18.02
N ASP A 279 7.51 5.03 17.74
CA ASP A 279 7.29 5.82 16.52
C ASP A 279 7.67 5.02 15.26
N ARG A 280 8.77 4.26 15.31
CA ARG A 280 9.17 3.38 14.20
C ARG A 280 8.17 2.24 14.01
N LEU A 281 7.65 1.68 15.10
CA LEU A 281 6.60 0.67 15.08
C LEU A 281 5.32 1.20 14.40
N LYS A 282 4.91 2.45 14.69
CA LYS A 282 3.81 3.11 13.95
C LYS A 282 4.10 3.19 12.47
N SER A 283 5.30 3.65 12.07
CA SER A 283 5.68 3.73 10.65
C SER A 283 5.62 2.36 9.96
N VAL A 284 6.04 1.28 10.63
CA VAL A 284 5.98 -0.08 10.09
C VAL A 284 4.54 -0.56 9.94
N ILE A 285 3.67 -0.35 10.93
CA ILE A 285 2.25 -0.72 10.85
C ILE A 285 1.54 0.06 9.73
N ILE A 286 1.82 1.36 9.59
CA ILE A 286 1.31 2.19 8.49
C ILE A 286 1.81 1.66 7.14
N ALA A 287 3.07 1.25 7.05
CA ALA A 287 3.62 0.67 5.83
C ALA A 287 2.95 -0.67 5.48
N MET A 288 2.63 -1.52 6.47
CA MET A 288 1.87 -2.75 6.27
C MET A 288 0.45 -2.45 5.75
N GLU A 289 -0.25 -1.49 6.34
CA GLU A 289 -1.57 -1.07 5.87
C GLU A 289 -1.51 -0.55 4.43
N ARG A 290 -0.57 0.35 4.15
CA ARG A 290 -0.36 0.90 2.81
C ARG A 290 0.02 -0.18 1.80
N GLU A 291 0.69 -1.27 2.18
CA GLU A 291 1.02 -2.38 1.26
C GLU A 291 -0.23 -3.09 0.73
N ARG A 292 -1.32 -3.08 1.50
CA ARG A 292 -2.62 -3.65 1.09
C ARG A 292 -3.38 -2.76 0.10
N TRP A 293 -3.04 -1.47 0.02
CA TRP A 293 -3.71 -0.53 -0.88
C TRP A 293 -3.24 -0.65 -2.33
N LEU A 294 -2.07 -1.25 -2.55
CA LEU A 294 -1.54 -1.49 -3.90
C LEU A 294 -1.98 -2.88 -4.37
N THR A 295 -2.38 -2.98 -5.64
CA THR A 295 -2.64 -4.27 -6.25
C THR A 295 -1.35 -5.11 -6.25
N PRO A 296 -1.41 -6.41 -5.89
CA PRO A 296 -0.25 -7.30 -5.96
C PRO A 296 0.32 -7.38 -7.39
N GLU A 297 -0.56 -7.32 -8.39
CA GLU A 297 -0.19 -7.20 -9.80
C GLU A 297 0.19 -5.75 -10.10
N ARG A 298 1.49 -5.47 -9.97
CA ARG A 298 2.10 -4.20 -10.39
C ARG A 298 2.59 -4.24 -11.85
N GLY A 299 2.45 -5.40 -12.50
CA GLY A 299 3.11 -5.70 -13.76
C GLY A 299 4.56 -6.15 -13.55
N SER A 300 5.03 -7.06 -14.40
CA SER A 300 6.43 -7.53 -14.38
C SER A 300 7.41 -6.38 -14.62
N ARG A 301 7.05 -5.43 -15.49
CA ARG A 301 7.79 -4.19 -15.72
C ARG A 301 6.95 -3.00 -15.30
N HIS A 302 7.45 -2.16 -14.38
CA HIS A 302 6.73 -0.96 -13.93
C HIS A 302 7.67 0.13 -13.40
N VAL A 303 7.15 1.36 -13.34
CA VAL A 303 7.82 2.51 -12.72
C VAL A 303 7.27 2.70 -11.31
N LEU A 304 8.15 2.83 -10.33
CA LEU A 304 7.81 3.13 -8.94
C LEU A 304 8.39 4.49 -8.56
N VAL A 305 7.54 5.45 -8.21
CA VAL A 305 7.97 6.77 -7.70
C VAL A 305 7.61 6.86 -6.23
N ASN A 306 8.61 6.76 -5.35
CA ASN A 306 8.37 6.95 -3.93
C ASN A 306 8.62 8.41 -3.54
N GLN A 307 7.57 9.07 -3.07
CA GLN A 307 7.59 10.50 -2.78
C GLN A 307 8.44 10.83 -1.53
N THR A 308 8.56 9.90 -0.60
CA THR A 308 9.23 10.14 0.70
C THR A 308 10.73 9.95 0.65
N ASP A 309 11.25 9.11 -0.25
CA ASP A 309 12.69 8.99 -0.53
C ASP A 309 13.14 9.83 -1.74
N PHE A 310 12.17 10.45 -2.43
CA PHE A 310 12.38 11.25 -3.63
C PHE A 310 13.21 10.51 -4.68
N THR A 311 12.78 9.28 -5.01
CA THR A 311 13.33 8.46 -6.09
C THR A 311 12.26 8.03 -7.09
N ALA A 312 12.71 7.69 -8.29
CA ALA A 312 11.95 6.99 -9.30
C ALA A 312 12.76 5.79 -9.80
N LYS A 313 12.12 4.63 -9.87
CA LYS A 313 12.77 3.36 -10.23
C LYS A 313 12.01 2.68 -11.37
N ILE A 314 12.73 2.01 -12.26
CA ILE A 314 12.16 1.01 -13.17
C ILE A 314 12.43 -0.35 -12.54
N ILE A 315 11.36 -1.12 -12.36
CA ILE A 315 11.38 -2.47 -11.83
C ILE A 315 11.09 -3.43 -12.98
N ASP A 316 11.96 -4.42 -13.20
CA ASP A 316 11.75 -5.52 -14.13
C ASP A 316 11.81 -6.85 -13.37
N ASN A 317 10.75 -7.65 -13.41
CA ASN A 317 10.62 -8.94 -12.74
C ASN A 317 10.96 -8.91 -11.24
N GLY A 318 10.78 -7.76 -10.59
CA GLY A 318 11.10 -7.53 -9.18
C GLY A 318 12.45 -6.87 -8.92
N ASP A 319 13.32 -6.77 -9.94
CA ASP A 319 14.65 -6.17 -9.82
C ASP A 319 14.65 -4.70 -10.25
N VAL A 320 15.39 -3.86 -9.52
CA VAL A 320 15.60 -2.45 -9.90
C VAL A 320 16.60 -2.40 -11.05
N THR A 321 16.14 -2.10 -12.27
CA THR A 321 17.00 -1.99 -13.46
C THR A 321 17.44 -0.57 -13.76
N PHE A 322 16.75 0.42 -13.20
CA PHE A 322 17.15 1.82 -13.25
C PHE A 322 16.62 2.57 -12.02
N GLU A 323 17.42 3.50 -11.49
CA GLU A 323 17.04 4.36 -10.38
C GLU A 323 17.55 5.78 -10.60
N THR A 324 16.72 6.78 -10.30
CA THR A 324 17.12 8.18 -10.32
C THR A 324 16.44 8.98 -9.21
N ARG A 325 17.08 10.09 -8.81
CA ARG A 325 16.48 11.05 -7.87
C ARG A 325 15.31 11.78 -8.53
N SER A 326 14.31 12.11 -7.74
CA SER A 326 13.13 12.86 -8.16
C SER A 326 12.93 14.15 -7.34
N VAL A 327 12.17 15.09 -7.91
CA VAL A 327 11.60 16.24 -7.22
C VAL A 327 10.09 16.14 -7.33
N ILE A 328 9.40 16.25 -6.20
CA ILE A 328 7.95 16.13 -6.10
C ILE A 328 7.30 17.48 -5.83
N GLY A 329 5.97 17.47 -5.75
CA GLY A 329 5.14 18.61 -5.38
C GLY A 329 5.55 19.29 -4.08
N LYS A 330 5.34 20.60 -3.99
CA LYS A 330 5.51 21.31 -2.70
C LYS A 330 4.50 20.80 -1.68
N ASN A 331 4.89 20.83 -0.40
CA ASN A 331 3.96 20.59 0.71
C ASN A 331 3.01 21.79 0.93
N VAL A 332 2.22 22.10 -0.09
CA VAL A 332 1.15 23.11 -0.10
C VAL A 332 -0.05 22.43 -0.75
N HIS A 333 -1.24 22.60 -0.18
CA HIS A 333 -2.45 21.84 -0.52
C HIS A 333 -2.67 21.66 -2.03
N ASP A 334 -2.56 22.73 -2.84
CA ASP A 334 -2.81 22.71 -4.28
C ASP A 334 -1.60 22.32 -5.16
N ARG A 335 -0.49 21.88 -4.55
CA ARG A 335 0.77 21.55 -5.25
C ARG A 335 1.39 20.22 -4.84
N ARG A 336 0.82 19.50 -3.88
CA ARG A 336 1.30 18.17 -3.49
C ARG A 336 1.13 17.19 -4.65
N SER A 337 2.10 16.31 -4.82
CA SER A 337 1.93 15.17 -5.74
C SER A 337 0.90 14.19 -5.15
N PRO A 338 -0.13 13.79 -5.91
CA PRO A 338 -1.06 12.75 -5.48
C PRO A 338 -0.38 11.38 -5.55
N GLU A 339 -0.83 10.48 -4.70
CA GLU A 339 -0.60 9.05 -4.77
C GLU A 339 -1.63 8.42 -5.69
N PHE A 340 -1.20 7.76 -6.76
CA PHE A 340 -2.09 7.01 -7.64
C PHE A 340 -1.31 6.02 -8.49
N SER A 341 -2.01 5.30 -9.37
CA SER A 341 -1.42 4.43 -10.37
C SER A 341 -2.09 4.64 -11.70
N ASP A 342 -1.30 4.62 -12.76
CA ASP A 342 -1.75 4.80 -14.14
C ASP A 342 -0.75 4.12 -15.09
N VAL A 343 -0.92 4.26 -16.40
CA VAL A 343 -0.11 3.57 -17.39
C VAL A 343 0.60 4.57 -18.31
N MET A 344 1.92 4.46 -18.40
CA MET A 344 2.75 5.26 -19.31
C MET A 344 2.60 4.77 -20.73
N GLU A 345 2.14 5.66 -21.59
CA GLU A 345 1.87 5.37 -22.99
C GLU A 345 3.02 5.83 -23.90
N HIS A 346 3.62 6.97 -23.60
CA HIS A 346 4.58 7.60 -24.51
C HIS A 346 5.52 8.58 -23.79
N MET A 347 6.60 8.94 -24.48
CA MET A 347 7.42 10.10 -24.12
C MET A 347 7.35 11.16 -25.22
N VAL A 348 7.63 12.40 -24.85
CA VAL A 348 7.76 13.52 -25.81
C VAL A 348 9.14 14.14 -25.63
N ILE A 349 9.96 14.04 -26.67
CA ILE A 349 11.30 14.61 -26.76
C ILE A 349 11.16 16.03 -27.32
N ASN A 350 11.94 16.97 -26.79
CA ASN A 350 11.83 18.40 -27.06
C ASN A 350 10.40 18.93 -26.84
N PRO A 351 9.81 18.73 -25.64
CA PRO A 351 8.40 19.05 -25.43
C PRO A 351 8.15 20.56 -25.35
N SER A 352 7.03 20.98 -25.92
CA SER A 352 6.36 22.21 -25.52
C SER A 352 5.72 22.03 -24.15
N TRP A 353 5.73 23.10 -23.36
CA TRP A 353 5.03 23.17 -22.09
C TRP A 353 3.77 24.02 -22.21
N TYR A 354 2.62 23.40 -22.09
CA TYR A 354 1.35 24.11 -21.92
C TYR A 354 1.22 24.48 -20.44
N VAL A 355 1.22 25.77 -20.14
CA VAL A 355 1.28 26.27 -18.77
C VAL A 355 -0.07 26.03 -18.09
N PRO A 356 -0.13 25.31 -16.95
CA PRO A 356 -1.36 25.12 -16.20
C PRO A 356 -2.01 26.44 -15.83
N ARG A 357 -3.34 26.48 -15.87
CA ARG A 357 -4.15 27.68 -15.57
C ARG A 357 -3.81 28.32 -14.22
N SER A 358 -3.53 27.49 -13.22
CA SER A 358 -3.11 27.94 -11.89
C SER A 358 -1.79 28.71 -11.92
N ILE A 359 -0.81 28.28 -12.72
CA ILE A 359 0.48 28.98 -12.88
C ILE A 359 0.29 30.26 -13.70
N ILE A 360 -0.51 30.20 -14.78
CA ILE A 360 -0.86 31.39 -15.58
C ILE A 360 -1.40 32.50 -14.67
N THR A 361 -2.38 32.17 -13.83
CA THR A 361 -3.10 33.18 -13.03
C THR A 361 -2.38 33.58 -11.75
N LYS A 362 -1.72 32.65 -11.06
CA LYS A 362 -1.09 32.92 -9.76
C LYS A 362 0.35 33.41 -9.88
N GLU A 363 1.05 33.13 -10.98
CA GLU A 363 2.49 33.42 -11.11
C GLU A 363 2.83 34.32 -12.30
N TYR A 364 2.23 34.11 -13.47
CA TYR A 364 2.57 34.88 -14.67
C TYR A 364 1.73 36.15 -14.85
N LEU A 365 0.43 36.09 -14.61
CA LEU A 365 -0.45 37.26 -14.69
C LEU A 365 0.02 38.39 -13.76
N PRO A 366 0.39 38.17 -12.48
CA PRO A 366 0.92 39.24 -11.64
C PRO A 366 2.17 39.91 -12.23
N LYS A 367 3.05 39.14 -12.87
CA LYS A 367 4.25 39.68 -13.53
C LYS A 367 3.91 40.46 -14.80
N LEU A 368 2.95 39.97 -15.60
CA LEU A 368 2.49 40.62 -16.82
C LEU A 368 1.77 41.95 -16.56
N ARG A 369 1.01 42.04 -15.47
CA ARG A 369 0.39 43.29 -15.03
C ARG A 369 1.42 44.39 -14.75
N ASN A 370 2.57 44.01 -14.19
CA ASN A 370 3.67 44.94 -13.90
C ASN A 370 4.54 45.22 -15.14
N ASN A 371 4.78 44.21 -15.97
CA ASN A 371 5.59 44.30 -17.18
C ASN A 371 5.10 43.25 -18.21
N PRO A 372 4.46 43.68 -19.32
CA PRO A 372 3.98 42.79 -20.40
C PRO A 372 5.05 41.85 -20.98
N ASN A 373 6.33 42.19 -20.84
CA ASN A 373 7.48 41.43 -21.35
C ASN A 373 8.16 40.53 -20.29
N ALA A 374 7.67 40.49 -19.04
CA ALA A 374 8.29 39.75 -17.95
C ALA A 374 8.47 38.24 -18.20
N VAL A 375 7.67 37.66 -19.09
CA VAL A 375 7.70 36.23 -19.47
C VAL A 375 7.86 36.07 -20.99
N SER A 376 8.82 36.78 -21.59
CA SER A 376 9.06 36.81 -23.04
C SER A 376 9.27 35.44 -23.70
N HIS A 377 9.80 34.46 -22.96
CA HIS A 377 10.00 33.08 -23.41
C HIS A 377 8.71 32.25 -23.53
N ILE A 378 7.58 32.77 -23.03
CA ILE A 378 6.25 32.16 -23.19
C ILE A 378 5.63 32.70 -24.49
N GLN A 379 4.77 31.93 -25.13
CA GLN A 379 3.84 32.40 -26.16
C GLN A 379 2.46 32.51 -25.52
N ILE A 380 1.81 33.67 -25.69
CA ILE A 380 0.44 33.91 -25.24
C ILE A 380 -0.47 33.70 -26.44
N THR A 381 -1.50 32.88 -26.32
CA THR A 381 -2.41 32.58 -27.42
C THR A 381 -3.87 32.86 -27.04
N ASP A 382 -4.66 33.29 -28.02
CA ASP A 382 -6.11 33.40 -27.85
C ASP A 382 -6.82 32.03 -27.92
N ASN A 383 -8.15 32.04 -27.81
CA ASN A 383 -8.98 30.84 -27.89
C ASN A 383 -8.98 30.16 -29.27
N ARG A 384 -8.44 30.82 -30.30
CA ARG A 384 -8.24 30.27 -31.65
C ARG A 384 -6.79 29.82 -31.88
N GLY A 385 -5.95 29.85 -30.83
CA GLY A 385 -4.54 29.46 -30.89
C GLY A 385 -3.63 30.49 -31.56
N ARG A 386 -4.11 31.69 -31.88
CA ARG A 386 -3.30 32.75 -32.51
C ARG A 386 -2.41 33.40 -31.48
N VAL A 387 -1.15 33.63 -31.83
CA VAL A 387 -0.20 34.33 -30.95
C VAL A 387 -0.65 35.77 -30.78
N VAL A 388 -0.82 36.16 -29.52
CA VAL A 388 -1.24 37.49 -29.11
C VAL A 388 -0.02 38.40 -29.03
N ASN A 389 -0.10 39.56 -29.68
CA ASN A 389 0.90 40.60 -29.51
C ASN A 389 0.78 41.18 -28.09
N ARG A 390 1.84 41.07 -27.30
CA ARG A 390 1.88 41.55 -25.90
C ARG A 390 1.71 43.05 -25.78
N GLY A 391 2.23 43.81 -26.75
CA GLY A 391 2.17 45.27 -26.73
C GLY A 391 0.77 45.83 -27.00
N SER A 392 -0.13 45.02 -27.58
CA SER A 392 -1.50 45.42 -27.86
C SER A 392 -2.50 44.98 -26.79
N VAL A 393 -2.03 44.44 -25.66
CA VAL A 393 -2.88 43.93 -24.58
C VAL A 393 -2.49 44.59 -23.26
N ASP A 394 -3.42 45.35 -22.69
CA ASP A 394 -3.29 45.79 -21.30
C ASP A 394 -3.59 44.61 -20.36
N PHE A 395 -2.55 44.07 -19.73
CA PHE A 395 -2.70 42.94 -18.81
C PHE A 395 -3.25 43.35 -17.44
N SER A 396 -3.23 44.64 -17.08
CA SER A 396 -3.69 45.16 -15.78
C SER A 396 -5.19 44.94 -15.58
N GLN A 397 -5.98 44.96 -16.65
CA GLN A 397 -7.43 44.79 -16.63
C GLN A 397 -7.91 43.36 -16.29
N PHE A 398 -7.05 42.34 -16.46
CA PHE A 398 -7.47 40.95 -16.27
C PHE A 398 -7.26 40.47 -14.85
N THR A 399 -8.21 39.69 -14.34
CA THR A 399 -8.13 38.94 -13.08
C THR A 399 -7.84 37.47 -13.34
N ALA A 400 -7.61 36.68 -12.28
CA ALA A 400 -7.52 35.23 -12.41
C ALA A 400 -8.77 34.60 -13.06
N ARG A 401 -9.95 35.21 -12.89
CA ARG A 401 -11.21 34.73 -13.48
C ARG A 401 -11.40 35.21 -14.93
N SER A 402 -11.01 36.45 -15.23
CA SER A 402 -11.27 37.07 -16.55
C SER A 402 -10.14 36.93 -17.56
N PHE A 403 -8.95 36.45 -17.18
CA PHE A 403 -7.83 36.29 -18.13
C PHE A 403 -8.15 35.25 -19.22
N PRO A 404 -8.30 35.64 -20.50
CA PRO A 404 -8.88 34.78 -21.54
C PRO A 404 -7.85 33.98 -22.34
N TYR A 405 -6.55 34.18 -22.06
CA TYR A 405 -5.48 33.62 -22.88
C TYR A 405 -4.91 32.31 -22.33
N ALA A 406 -4.44 31.47 -23.25
CA ALA A 406 -3.59 30.33 -22.94
C ALA A 406 -2.11 30.72 -23.05
N MET A 407 -1.24 29.90 -22.46
CA MET A 407 0.20 30.12 -22.48
C MET A 407 0.94 28.82 -22.78
N LYS A 408 1.92 28.90 -23.67
CA LYS A 408 2.79 27.78 -24.03
C LYS A 408 4.25 28.21 -24.07
N GLN A 409 5.15 27.43 -23.49
CA GLN A 409 6.59 27.57 -23.73
C GLN A 409 7.00 26.61 -24.85
N PRO A 410 7.54 27.10 -25.98
CA PRO A 410 8.08 26.26 -27.03
C PRO A 410 9.29 25.41 -26.56
N PRO A 411 9.68 24.38 -27.33
CA PRO A 411 10.88 23.60 -27.05
C PRO A 411 12.12 24.48 -26.97
N SER A 412 12.91 24.33 -25.90
CA SER A 412 14.19 25.04 -25.70
C SER A 412 14.95 24.42 -24.53
N SER A 413 16.26 24.69 -24.44
CA SER A 413 17.07 24.27 -23.29
C SER A 413 16.66 24.90 -21.95
N ARG A 414 15.84 25.97 -21.99
CA ARG A 414 15.27 26.66 -20.82
C ARG A 414 13.80 26.28 -20.58
N ASN A 415 13.27 25.29 -21.29
CA ASN A 415 11.89 24.85 -21.12
C ASN A 415 11.66 24.32 -19.70
N ALA A 416 10.57 24.68 -19.04
CA ALA A 416 10.28 24.22 -17.67
C ALA A 416 10.13 22.69 -17.55
N LEU A 417 9.77 22.02 -18.64
CA LEU A 417 9.73 20.55 -18.75
C LEU A 417 11.06 19.93 -19.18
N GLY A 418 12.11 20.74 -19.35
CA GLY A 418 13.38 20.31 -19.91
C GLY A 418 13.22 19.78 -21.34
N LEU A 419 13.97 18.73 -21.65
CA LEU A 419 14.11 18.20 -23.01
C LEU A 419 13.36 16.87 -23.23
N VAL A 420 12.71 16.32 -22.20
CA VAL A 420 11.83 15.15 -22.32
C VAL A 420 10.76 15.13 -21.22
N LYS A 421 9.56 14.68 -21.57
CA LYS A 421 8.48 14.33 -20.63
C LYS A 421 7.93 12.93 -20.91
N PHE A 422 7.44 12.27 -19.87
CA PHE A 422 6.91 10.90 -19.89
C PHE A 422 5.45 10.93 -19.47
N MET A 423 4.57 10.45 -20.35
CA MET A 423 3.14 10.70 -20.29
C MET A 423 2.39 9.41 -19.95
N PHE A 424 1.60 9.51 -18.88
CA PHE A 424 0.60 8.54 -18.45
C PHE A 424 -0.70 9.32 -18.22
N PRO A 425 -1.52 9.54 -19.26
CA PRO A 425 -2.65 10.48 -19.21
C PRO A 425 -3.59 10.22 -18.04
N ASN A 426 -3.78 11.22 -17.18
CA ASN A 426 -4.58 11.10 -15.96
C ASN A 426 -5.33 12.38 -15.64
N LYS A 427 -6.41 12.27 -14.86
CA LYS A 427 -7.26 13.40 -14.45
C LYS A 427 -6.56 14.42 -13.53
N TYR A 428 -5.39 14.10 -13.00
CA TYR A 428 -4.63 14.98 -12.10
C TYR A 428 -3.62 15.86 -12.83
N ASN A 429 -3.43 15.66 -14.14
CA ASN A 429 -2.42 16.35 -14.95
C ASN A 429 -0.99 16.15 -14.42
N ILE A 430 -0.68 14.96 -13.90
CA ILE A 430 0.65 14.62 -13.39
C ILE A 430 1.43 13.83 -14.44
N TYR A 431 2.72 14.13 -14.59
CA TYR A 431 3.63 13.40 -15.46
C TYR A 431 5.06 13.46 -14.90
N LEU A 432 5.93 12.62 -15.45
CA LEU A 432 7.37 12.60 -15.15
C LEU A 432 8.09 13.44 -16.20
N HIS A 433 9.08 14.26 -15.84
CA HIS A 433 9.77 15.10 -16.83
C HIS A 433 11.17 15.56 -16.42
N ASP A 434 11.91 16.09 -17.40
CA ASP A 434 13.19 16.78 -17.20
C ASP A 434 12.99 18.20 -16.61
N THR A 435 14.06 18.86 -16.18
CA THR A 435 14.01 20.24 -15.71
C THR A 435 15.35 20.95 -15.88
N PRO A 436 15.37 22.25 -16.20
CA PRO A 436 16.59 23.05 -16.17
C PRO A 436 17.09 23.29 -14.73
N GLN A 437 16.25 23.10 -13.72
CA GLN A 437 16.59 23.33 -12.30
C GLN A 437 17.31 22.13 -11.67
N LYS A 438 18.45 21.72 -12.25
CA LYS A 438 19.21 20.52 -11.83
C LYS A 438 19.74 20.61 -10.39
N SER A 439 20.01 21.80 -9.88
CA SER A 439 20.50 22.01 -8.51
C SER A 439 19.52 21.54 -7.42
N LEU A 440 18.22 21.41 -7.73
CA LEU A 440 17.22 20.93 -6.76
C LEU A 440 17.42 19.46 -6.38
N PHE A 441 18.08 18.65 -7.22
CA PHE A 441 18.34 17.25 -6.92
C PHE A 441 19.40 17.04 -5.83
N ALA A 442 20.22 18.06 -5.54
CA ALA A 442 21.20 18.05 -4.44
C ALA A 442 20.59 18.44 -3.08
N ARG A 443 19.28 18.69 -3.00
CA ARG A 443 18.59 18.95 -1.75
C ARG A 443 18.18 17.63 -1.09
N GLU A 444 18.27 17.57 0.24
CA GLU A 444 17.76 16.46 1.04
C GLU A 444 16.23 16.33 0.85
N VAL A 445 15.48 17.40 1.12
CA VAL A 445 14.03 17.47 0.88
C VAL A 445 13.76 18.06 -0.50
N ARG A 446 13.15 17.26 -1.40
CA ARG A 446 12.93 17.62 -2.81
C ARG A 446 11.47 17.88 -3.16
N ALA A 447 10.74 18.56 -2.28
CA ALA A 447 9.34 18.96 -2.47
C ALA A 447 9.24 20.40 -3.02
N PHE A 448 9.47 20.60 -4.33
CA PHE A 448 9.59 21.92 -4.96
C PHE A 448 8.69 22.16 -6.19
N SER A 449 8.04 21.14 -6.73
CA SER A 449 7.24 21.27 -7.95
C SER A 449 5.79 21.70 -7.69
N HIS A 450 5.01 21.84 -8.76
CA HIS A 450 3.56 22.09 -8.71
C HIS A 450 2.74 20.80 -8.84
N GLY A 451 3.31 19.67 -8.41
CA GLY A 451 2.67 18.35 -8.41
C GLY A 451 3.34 17.34 -9.34
N CYS A 452 3.81 17.77 -10.51
CA CYS A 452 4.53 16.90 -11.44
C CYS A 452 5.87 16.39 -10.86
N ILE A 453 6.36 15.27 -11.37
CA ILE A 453 7.59 14.63 -10.87
C ILE A 453 8.74 14.98 -11.82
N ARG A 454 9.80 15.60 -11.31
CA ARG A 454 11.00 15.88 -12.10
C ARG A 454 12.05 14.80 -11.85
N LEU A 455 12.80 14.41 -12.88
CA LEU A 455 13.85 13.38 -12.78
C LEU A 455 15.24 13.99 -12.94
N ALA A 456 16.21 13.48 -12.17
CA ALA A 456 17.60 13.94 -12.24
C ALA A 456 18.28 13.49 -13.53
N GLN A 457 18.06 12.22 -13.91
CA GLN A 457 18.60 11.55 -15.09
C GLN A 457 17.47 11.15 -16.06
N PRO A 458 16.77 12.12 -16.65
CA PRO A 458 15.62 11.83 -17.50
C PRO A 458 16.01 11.19 -18.83
N PHE A 459 17.21 11.41 -19.35
CA PHE A 459 17.63 10.80 -20.61
C PHE A 459 17.95 9.33 -20.43
N GLU A 460 18.66 8.99 -19.37
CA GLU A 460 18.96 7.62 -18.98
C GLU A 460 17.68 6.86 -18.63
N PHE A 461 16.71 7.52 -17.99
CA PHE A 461 15.37 6.97 -17.80
C PHE A 461 14.67 6.69 -19.14
N ALA A 462 14.77 7.60 -20.12
CA ALA A 462 14.23 7.37 -21.46
C ALA A 462 14.92 6.20 -22.17
N TYR A 463 16.26 6.10 -22.08
CA TYR A 463 17.01 4.98 -22.65
C TYR A 463 16.58 3.65 -22.04
N ALA A 464 16.45 3.61 -20.71
CA ALA A 464 16.03 2.41 -19.99
C ALA A 464 14.61 1.97 -20.39
N LEU A 465 13.69 2.91 -20.64
CA LEU A 465 12.36 2.60 -21.18
C LEU A 465 12.44 2.03 -22.60
N LEU A 466 13.17 2.71 -23.50
CA LEU A 466 13.28 2.35 -24.92
C LEU A 466 14.08 1.07 -25.18
N ALA A 467 14.89 0.60 -24.23
CA ALA A 467 15.69 -0.62 -24.35
C ALA A 467 14.89 -1.91 -24.63
N LYS A 468 13.55 -1.90 -24.45
CA LYS A 468 12.69 -3.04 -24.78
C LYS A 468 12.18 -3.02 -26.22
N GLN A 469 12.28 -1.90 -26.93
CA GLN A 469 11.73 -1.72 -28.28
C GLN A 469 12.75 -1.21 -29.30
N THR A 470 13.99 -0.92 -28.89
CA THR A 470 15.02 -0.39 -29.77
C THR A 470 16.38 -0.96 -29.40
N GLU A 471 17.13 -1.45 -30.38
CA GLU A 471 18.47 -2.03 -30.19
C GLU A 471 19.49 -0.99 -29.67
N ASP A 472 19.42 0.25 -30.19
CA ASP A 472 20.22 1.38 -29.70
C ASP A 472 19.32 2.55 -29.22
N PRO A 473 18.84 2.49 -27.96
CA PRO A 473 18.00 3.53 -27.37
C PRO A 473 18.67 4.91 -27.35
N GLN A 474 19.98 4.95 -27.16
CA GLN A 474 20.73 6.20 -27.03
C GLN A 474 20.82 6.92 -28.37
N ALA A 475 21.23 6.21 -29.43
CA ALA A 475 21.30 6.79 -30.77
C ALA A 475 19.91 7.22 -31.27
N PHE A 476 18.89 6.39 -31.04
CA PHE A 476 17.50 6.72 -31.41
C PHE A 476 17.03 8.01 -30.74
N PHE A 477 17.17 8.11 -29.41
CA PHE A 477 16.75 9.28 -28.65
C PHE A 477 17.57 10.52 -29.03
N ASN A 478 18.89 10.40 -29.13
CA ASN A 478 19.77 11.54 -29.42
C ASN A 478 19.58 12.07 -30.84
N ARG A 479 19.22 11.22 -31.81
CA ARG A 479 18.83 11.66 -33.16
C ARG A 479 17.62 12.59 -33.12
N ILE A 480 16.59 12.22 -32.36
CA ILE A 480 15.38 13.03 -32.20
C ILE A 480 15.69 14.31 -31.42
N LEU A 481 16.44 14.19 -30.32
CA LEU A 481 16.86 15.31 -29.49
C LEU A 481 17.58 16.39 -30.33
N LYS A 482 18.58 15.98 -31.12
CA LYS A 482 19.37 16.87 -32.00
C LYS A 482 18.55 17.57 -33.06
N SER A 483 17.40 17.02 -33.46
CA SER A 483 16.51 17.68 -34.44
C SER A 483 15.89 18.97 -33.90
N GLY A 484 15.82 19.15 -32.57
CA GLY A 484 15.13 20.25 -31.90
C GLY A 484 13.60 20.26 -32.08
N LYS A 485 13.04 19.34 -32.86
CA LYS A 485 11.61 19.23 -33.13
C LYS A 485 10.93 18.45 -32.01
N GLU A 486 9.78 18.95 -31.56
CA GLU A 486 8.90 18.21 -30.66
C GLU A 486 8.48 16.90 -31.32
N THR A 487 8.76 15.78 -30.66
CA THR A 487 8.48 14.45 -31.22
C THR A 487 7.88 13.56 -30.13
N LYS A 488 6.70 13.00 -30.42
CA LYS A 488 6.08 11.96 -29.61
C LYS A 488 6.66 10.60 -30.00
N VAL A 489 7.07 9.82 -29.01
CA VAL A 489 7.54 8.44 -29.18
C VAL A 489 6.65 7.54 -28.34
N GLU A 490 5.85 6.70 -29.00
CA GLU A 490 5.01 5.71 -28.33
C GLU A 490 5.86 4.60 -27.73
N LEU A 491 5.43 4.08 -26.58
CA LEU A 491 5.99 2.86 -26.01
C LEU A 491 5.23 1.65 -26.58
N ASP A 492 5.95 0.72 -27.21
CA ASP A 492 5.35 -0.48 -27.79
C ASP A 492 4.68 -1.34 -26.70
N GLN A 493 5.32 -1.37 -25.53
CA GLN A 493 4.77 -1.93 -24.30
C GLN A 493 4.54 -0.79 -23.32
N GLN A 494 3.27 -0.49 -23.06
CA GLN A 494 2.90 0.50 -22.06
C GLN A 494 3.37 0.05 -20.66
N VAL A 495 3.82 1.01 -19.85
CA VAL A 495 4.49 0.72 -18.57
C VAL A 495 3.66 1.28 -17.40
N PRO A 496 3.14 0.44 -16.48
CA PRO A 496 2.48 0.92 -15.27
C PRO A 496 3.38 1.87 -14.47
N VAL A 497 2.80 2.94 -13.94
CA VAL A 497 3.46 3.93 -13.09
C VAL A 497 2.72 3.99 -11.76
N HIS A 498 3.44 3.74 -10.67
CA HIS A 498 2.91 3.79 -9.32
C HIS A 498 3.57 4.92 -8.54
N ILE A 499 2.82 5.99 -8.28
CA ILE A 499 3.26 7.08 -7.41
C ILE A 499 2.85 6.74 -5.98
N ILE A 500 3.84 6.48 -5.12
CA ILE A 500 3.66 5.96 -3.75
C ILE A 500 4.22 6.89 -2.69
N TYR A 501 3.88 6.59 -1.44
CA TYR A 501 4.30 7.35 -0.26
C TYR A 501 4.64 6.36 0.86
N ARG A 502 5.94 6.08 1.06
CA ARG A 502 6.42 5.05 2.00
C ARG A 502 7.45 5.61 2.96
N THR A 503 7.07 5.87 4.20
CA THR A 503 8.03 6.31 5.23
C THR A 503 8.75 5.16 5.93
N ALA A 504 8.32 3.92 5.73
CA ALA A 504 9.01 2.73 6.19
C ALA A 504 8.94 1.64 5.11
N TYR A 505 10.07 0.99 4.86
CA TYR A 505 10.18 -0.20 4.04
C TYR A 505 11.41 -1.00 4.48
N VAL A 506 11.64 -2.17 3.90
CA VAL A 506 12.79 -3.02 4.22
C VAL A 506 13.56 -3.16 2.94
N SER A 507 14.82 -2.76 2.96
CA SER A 507 15.64 -2.80 1.76
C SER A 507 16.04 -4.23 1.42
N ASN A 508 16.62 -4.41 0.24
CA ASN A 508 17.15 -5.71 -0.19
C ASN A 508 18.29 -6.20 0.72
N LYS A 509 18.88 -5.33 1.55
CA LYS A 509 19.86 -5.70 2.59
C LYS A 509 19.20 -6.31 3.83
N GLY A 510 17.88 -6.36 3.89
CA GLY A 510 17.11 -6.92 5.00
C GLY A 510 16.90 -5.98 6.19
N ARG A 511 17.43 -4.74 6.13
CA ARG A 511 17.28 -3.73 7.17
C ARG A 511 16.10 -2.81 6.87
N ALA A 512 15.37 -2.42 7.91
CA ALA A 512 14.32 -1.42 7.79
C ALA A 512 14.91 -0.03 7.53
N GLU A 513 14.41 0.63 6.49
CA GLU A 513 14.73 2.00 6.15
C GLU A 513 13.53 2.90 6.46
N PHE A 514 13.81 4.12 6.90
CA PHE A 514 12.81 5.10 7.26
C PHE A 514 12.98 6.40 6.48
N ARG A 515 11.89 7.12 6.24
CA ARG A 515 11.90 8.45 5.62
C ARG A 515 11.04 9.40 6.42
N ARG A 516 11.29 10.69 6.28
CA ARG A 516 10.45 11.72 6.92
C ARG A 516 9.08 11.79 6.25
N ASP A 517 8.05 12.07 7.04
CA ASP A 517 6.68 12.28 6.56
C ASP A 517 6.52 13.70 5.96
N VAL A 518 7.07 13.88 4.75
CA VAL A 518 7.12 15.15 4.00
C VAL A 518 5.78 15.90 3.90
N TYR A 519 4.64 15.19 3.86
CA TYR A 519 3.30 15.75 3.68
C TYR A 519 2.40 15.60 4.91
N GLY A 520 2.89 14.98 5.99
CA GLY A 520 2.07 14.69 7.18
C GLY A 520 1.01 13.62 6.94
N ARG A 521 1.19 12.78 5.92
CA ARG A 521 0.21 11.78 5.50
C ARG A 521 0.20 10.58 6.43
N ASP A 522 1.34 10.16 6.94
CA ASP A 522 1.42 9.02 7.85
C ASP A 522 0.85 9.35 9.22
N ALA A 523 1.01 10.59 9.70
CA ALA A 523 0.31 11.06 10.89
C ALA A 523 -1.23 10.92 10.77
N LYS A 524 -1.79 11.29 9.61
CA LYS A 524 -3.23 11.15 9.35
C LYS A 524 -3.68 9.68 9.26
N VAL A 525 -2.87 8.84 8.61
CA VAL A 525 -3.15 7.40 8.50
C VAL A 525 -3.11 6.75 9.88
N TRP A 526 -2.11 7.06 10.71
CA TRP A 526 -2.04 6.57 12.07
C TRP A 526 -3.28 6.93 12.89
N ALA A 527 -3.71 8.20 12.85
CA ALA A 527 -4.92 8.65 13.55
C ALA A 527 -6.19 7.91 13.05
N ALA A 528 -6.24 7.54 11.77
CA ALA A 528 -7.33 6.73 11.23
C ALA A 528 -7.26 5.26 11.68
N LEU A 529 -6.05 4.68 11.77
CA LEU A 529 -5.84 3.34 12.32
C LEU A 529 -6.23 3.26 13.80
N GLU A 530 -5.86 4.26 14.60
CA GLU A 530 -6.24 4.34 16.02
C GLU A 530 -7.76 4.40 16.17
N ARG A 531 -8.46 5.23 15.38
CA ARG A 531 -9.94 5.25 15.37
C ARG A 531 -10.56 3.92 14.93
N ALA A 532 -9.85 3.15 14.11
CA ALA A 532 -10.27 1.81 13.69
C ALA A 532 -9.95 0.72 14.73
N GLY A 533 -9.34 1.07 15.88
CA GLY A 533 -9.05 0.16 16.99
C GLY A 533 -7.63 -0.41 17.01
N VAL A 534 -6.71 0.09 16.17
CA VAL A 534 -5.30 -0.32 16.24
C VAL A 534 -4.64 0.34 17.44
N THR A 535 -4.06 -0.48 18.32
CA THR A 535 -3.27 -0.03 19.47
C THR A 535 -1.84 -0.52 19.34
N LEU A 536 -0.92 0.14 20.05
CA LEU A 536 0.43 -0.37 20.25
C LEU A 536 0.46 -1.16 21.56
N PRO A 537 1.30 -2.20 21.68
CA PRO A 537 1.48 -2.91 22.94
C PRO A 537 1.81 -1.93 24.08
N ASP A 538 1.20 -2.12 25.24
CA ASP A 538 1.54 -1.34 26.43
C ASP A 538 2.95 -1.67 26.88
N ILE A 539 3.68 -0.66 27.36
CA ILE A 539 4.93 -0.91 28.07
C ILE A 539 4.51 -1.36 29.47
N GLN A 540 4.61 -2.66 29.76
CA GLN A 540 4.69 -3.09 31.16
C GLN A 540 5.99 -2.50 31.70
N GLY A 541 5.85 -1.43 32.48
CA GLY A 541 6.95 -0.71 33.13
C GLY A 541 7.47 -1.44 34.35
#